data_AF-A0A1C3X6L1-F1
#
_entry.id   AF-A0A1C3X6L1-F1
#
_cell.length_a   1.000
_cell.length_b   1.000
_cell.length_c   1.000
_cell.angle_alpha   90.00
_cell.angle_beta   90.00
_cell.angle_gamma   90.00
#
_symmetry.space_group_name_H-M   'P 1'
#
loop_
_entity.id
_entity.type
_entity.pdbx_description
1 polymer ?
#
loop_
_entity_poly.entity_id
_entity_poly.type
_entity_poly.pdbx_seq_one_letter_code
_entity_poly.pdbx_strand_id
1 'polypeptide(L)'
;MIQFALLFGLGFLTAALLVFLIAPAIHRRIVWFTEKRLKATMPLSPQEVRAQKDMARALFAAENARTEQALTQERDKTVTLQIHNGKLQQEASRLVSGNTELQTRIDDLEVEAGELRSRLRREESYISQLKSGIHAAEQASAEKEADIDGLRKRMTKMAADADNLKIDLATRETEIESLKLRNNALRDERETLRQDLSAASLRAADAEQSLRQENDKNKRLEQRLDREIASSADKETAIARRTQDIARLKERLEAAVKESREASKVLRAAGITPPKKSTKTPKLSAIPIIKDTADGQTNAAAPERTVEDDIAHMTEEVRNRAAALSDRLLKARSPAHEEAIREEIATIAANMVALTALKEGNSSPILDLLSGDRNSGDKNSAEAGSRTSLADRVAALLPKHP
;
A
#
# COMPACT_ATOMS: atom_id res chain seq x y z
N MET A 1 -11.92 -169.63 -131.99
CA MET A 1 -11.92 -168.28 -131.38
C MET A 1 -12.45 -168.27 -129.95
N ILE A 2 -13.73 -168.60 -129.68
CA ILE A 2 -14.36 -168.47 -128.34
C ILE A 2 -13.54 -169.11 -127.19
N GLN A 3 -12.89 -170.26 -127.40
CA GLN A 3 -12.09 -170.95 -126.38
C GLN A 3 -10.93 -170.10 -125.80
N PHE A 4 -10.28 -169.26 -126.61
CA PHE A 4 -9.23 -168.35 -126.14
C PHE A 4 -9.81 -167.22 -125.27
N ALA A 5 -11.00 -166.71 -125.62
CA ALA A 5 -11.69 -165.71 -124.82
C ALA A 5 -12.12 -166.25 -123.44
N LEU A 6 -12.55 -167.52 -123.36
CA LEU A 6 -12.88 -168.17 -122.09
C LEU A 6 -11.65 -168.40 -121.20
N LEU A 7 -10.53 -168.86 -121.76
CA LEU A 7 -9.29 -169.02 -120.97
C LEU A 7 -8.73 -167.67 -120.50
N PHE A 8 -8.77 -166.64 -121.35
CA PHE A 8 -8.38 -165.27 -120.97
C PHE A 8 -9.32 -164.72 -119.88
N GLY A 9 -10.63 -164.92 -120.00
CA GLY A 9 -11.62 -164.52 -118.99
C GLY A 9 -11.42 -165.22 -117.65
N LEU A 10 -11.14 -166.53 -117.64
CA LEU A 10 -10.84 -167.30 -116.43
C LEU A 10 -9.53 -166.82 -115.77
N GLY A 11 -8.48 -166.58 -116.55
CA GLY A 11 -7.21 -166.02 -116.06
C GLY A 11 -7.38 -164.62 -115.47
N PHE A 12 -8.15 -163.76 -116.13
CA PHE A 12 -8.47 -162.43 -115.60
C PHE A 12 -9.30 -162.50 -114.31
N LEU A 13 -10.32 -163.37 -114.26
CA LEU A 13 -11.20 -163.51 -113.09
C LEU A 13 -10.44 -164.04 -111.87
N THR A 14 -9.56 -165.02 -112.05
CA THR A 14 -8.71 -165.57 -110.97
C THR A 14 -7.68 -164.55 -110.48
N ALA A 15 -7.05 -163.77 -111.38
CA ALA A 15 -6.18 -162.66 -111.01
C ALA A 15 -6.94 -161.56 -110.23
N ALA A 16 -8.13 -161.17 -110.68
CA ALA A 16 -8.97 -160.18 -110.01
C ALA A 16 -9.40 -160.63 -108.60
N LEU A 17 -9.73 -161.91 -108.43
CA LEU A 17 -10.10 -162.49 -107.13
C LEU A 17 -8.91 -162.46 -106.15
N LEU A 18 -7.71 -162.82 -106.60
CA LEU A 18 -6.48 -162.70 -105.80
C LEU A 18 -6.18 -161.24 -105.40
N VAL A 19 -6.33 -160.28 -106.32
CA VAL A 19 -6.18 -158.85 -106.00
C VAL A 19 -7.20 -158.41 -104.95
N PHE A 20 -8.46 -158.83 -105.07
CA PHE A 20 -9.51 -158.47 -104.11
C PHE A 20 -9.31 -159.10 -102.73
N LEU A 21 -8.72 -160.30 -102.65
CA LEU A 21 -8.35 -160.95 -101.38
C LEU A 21 -7.21 -160.21 -100.65
N ILE A 22 -6.24 -159.68 -101.40
CA ILE A 22 -5.02 -159.06 -100.85
C ILE A 22 -5.19 -157.55 -100.57
N ALA A 23 -6.03 -156.85 -101.35
CA ALA A 23 -6.23 -155.40 -101.24
C ALA A 23 -6.65 -154.91 -99.83
N PRO A 24 -7.55 -155.58 -99.07
CA PRO A 24 -7.90 -155.16 -97.70
C PRO A 24 -6.71 -155.22 -96.73
N ALA A 25 -5.81 -156.20 -96.88
CA ALA A 25 -4.62 -156.34 -96.06
C ALA A 25 -3.59 -155.25 -96.38
N ILE A 26 -3.37 -154.96 -97.68
CA ILE A 26 -2.52 -153.86 -98.12
C ILE A 26 -3.08 -152.51 -97.63
N HIS A 27 -4.38 -152.25 -97.79
CA HIS A 27 -5.00 -150.99 -97.39
C HIS A 27 -4.90 -150.77 -95.87
N ARG A 28 -5.19 -151.77 -95.03
CA ARG A 28 -4.98 -151.68 -93.57
C ARG A 28 -3.53 -151.37 -93.21
N ARG A 29 -2.56 -151.96 -93.92
CA ARG A 29 -1.13 -151.71 -93.71
C ARG A 29 -0.72 -150.30 -94.12
N ILE A 30 -1.26 -149.79 -95.24
CA ILE A 30 -1.07 -148.39 -95.68
C ILE A 30 -1.64 -147.43 -94.63
N VAL A 31 -2.89 -147.61 -94.20
CA VAL A 31 -3.54 -146.73 -93.21
C VAL A 31 -2.70 -146.66 -91.93
N TRP A 32 -2.27 -147.80 -91.36
CA TRP A 32 -1.43 -147.82 -90.16
C TRP A 32 -0.08 -147.10 -90.37
N PHE A 33 0.60 -147.31 -91.50
CA PHE A 33 1.84 -146.59 -91.79
C PHE A 33 1.61 -145.09 -92.02
N THR A 34 0.51 -144.68 -92.66
CA THR A 34 0.18 -143.26 -92.84
C THR A 34 -0.17 -142.59 -91.51
N GLU A 35 -0.95 -143.24 -90.65
CA GLU A 35 -1.30 -142.71 -89.32
C GLU A 35 -0.05 -142.63 -88.42
N LYS A 36 0.78 -143.68 -88.41
CA LYS A 36 2.01 -143.70 -87.62
C LYS A 36 3.07 -142.70 -88.14
N ARG A 37 3.15 -142.50 -89.46
CA ARG A 37 3.99 -141.44 -90.06
C ARG A 37 3.43 -140.06 -89.72
N LEU A 38 2.13 -139.83 -89.88
CA LEU A 38 1.49 -138.53 -89.60
C LEU A 38 1.64 -138.15 -88.12
N LYS A 39 1.49 -139.11 -87.19
CA LYS A 39 1.75 -138.91 -85.75
C LYS A 39 3.23 -138.71 -85.41
N ALA A 40 4.16 -139.16 -86.26
CA ALA A 40 5.60 -138.91 -86.11
C ALA A 40 6.08 -137.63 -86.81
N THR A 41 5.30 -137.06 -87.73
CA THR A 41 5.60 -135.79 -88.42
C THR A 41 4.74 -134.61 -87.98
N MET A 42 3.66 -134.83 -87.22
CA MET A 42 2.98 -133.77 -86.48
C MET A 42 3.88 -133.31 -85.34
N PRO A 43 4.22 -132.01 -85.24
CA PRO A 43 5.18 -131.52 -84.25
C PRO A 43 4.58 -131.36 -82.84
N LEU A 44 3.29 -131.61 -82.64
CA LEU A 44 2.62 -131.51 -81.34
C LEU A 44 1.60 -132.63 -81.07
N SER A 45 1.64 -133.11 -79.83
CA SER A 45 0.64 -133.98 -79.20
C SER A 45 -0.67 -133.23 -78.89
N PRO A 46 -1.84 -133.90 -78.89
CA PRO A 46 -3.11 -133.30 -78.46
C PRO A 46 -3.11 -132.75 -77.01
N GLN A 47 -2.18 -133.21 -76.15
CA GLN A 47 -1.99 -132.64 -74.82
C GLN A 47 -1.18 -131.33 -74.85
N GLU A 48 -0.18 -131.24 -75.74
CA GLU A 48 0.65 -130.04 -75.90
C GLU A 48 -0.13 -128.89 -76.53
N VAL A 49 -1.04 -129.18 -77.48
CA VAL A 49 -1.97 -128.17 -78.04
C VAL A 49 -2.91 -127.60 -76.96
N ARG A 50 -3.32 -128.42 -75.98
CA ARG A 50 -4.09 -127.94 -74.82
C ARG A 50 -3.21 -127.12 -73.89
N ALA A 51 -2.02 -127.63 -73.54
CA ALA A 51 -1.07 -126.91 -72.70
C ALA A 51 -0.67 -125.54 -73.29
N GLN A 52 -0.43 -125.43 -74.60
CA GLN A 52 -0.17 -124.15 -75.28
C GLN A 52 -1.39 -123.22 -75.26
N LYS A 53 -2.61 -123.75 -75.45
CA LYS A 53 -3.84 -122.95 -75.39
C LYS A 53 -4.11 -122.41 -73.99
N ASP A 54 -3.91 -123.23 -72.96
CA ASP A 54 -4.09 -122.83 -71.58
C ASP A 54 -2.93 -121.96 -71.07
N MET A 55 -1.70 -122.17 -71.56
CA MET A 55 -0.56 -121.26 -71.39
C MET A 55 -0.84 -119.89 -72.03
N ALA A 56 -1.32 -119.83 -73.27
CA ALA A 56 -1.68 -118.56 -73.92
C ALA A 56 -2.80 -117.84 -73.16
N ARG A 57 -3.83 -118.57 -72.71
CA ARG A 57 -4.87 -118.02 -71.82
C ARG A 57 -4.28 -117.51 -70.50
N ALA A 58 -3.34 -118.23 -69.89
CA ALA A 58 -2.69 -117.81 -68.65
C ALA A 58 -1.79 -116.58 -68.85
N LEU A 59 -1.09 -116.48 -69.98
CA LEU A 59 -0.32 -115.29 -70.36
C LEU A 59 -1.23 -114.08 -70.55
N PHE A 60 -2.27 -114.18 -71.38
CA PHE A 60 -3.23 -113.09 -71.56
C PHE A 60 -3.93 -112.71 -70.25
N ALA A 61 -4.27 -113.67 -69.38
CA ALA A 61 -4.83 -113.39 -68.06
C ALA A 61 -3.82 -112.68 -67.13
N ALA A 62 -2.56 -113.10 -67.13
CA ALA A 62 -1.50 -112.48 -66.32
C ALA A 62 -1.10 -111.09 -66.84
N GLU A 63 -1.08 -110.87 -68.14
CA GLU A 63 -0.86 -109.56 -68.76
C GLU A 63 -2.03 -108.62 -68.49
N ASN A 64 -3.28 -109.08 -68.69
CA ASN A 64 -4.46 -108.29 -68.39
C ASN A 64 -4.53 -107.91 -66.90
N ALA A 65 -4.28 -108.87 -66.00
CA ALA A 65 -4.23 -108.61 -64.55
C ALA A 65 -3.09 -107.64 -64.18
N ARG A 66 -1.92 -107.70 -64.83
CA ARG A 66 -0.84 -106.72 -64.65
C ARG A 66 -1.27 -105.32 -65.13
N THR A 67 -1.95 -105.21 -66.27
CA THR A 67 -2.44 -103.91 -66.76
C THR A 67 -3.58 -103.35 -65.91
N GLU A 68 -4.47 -104.20 -65.39
CA GLU A 68 -5.51 -103.81 -64.44
C GLU A 68 -4.90 -103.34 -63.11
N GLN A 69 -3.90 -104.05 -62.58
CA GLN A 69 -3.20 -103.66 -61.36
C GLN A 69 -2.35 -102.38 -61.53
N ALA A 70 -1.77 -102.16 -62.71
CA ALA A 70 -1.11 -100.89 -63.03
C ALA A 70 -2.14 -99.74 -63.13
N LEU A 71 -3.29 -100.00 -63.76
CA LEU A 71 -4.38 -99.02 -63.89
C LEU A 71 -5.00 -98.65 -62.53
N THR A 72 -5.14 -99.59 -61.59
CA THR A 72 -5.57 -99.25 -60.22
C THR A 72 -4.50 -98.44 -59.50
N GLN A 73 -3.22 -98.81 -59.56
CA GLN A 73 -2.14 -98.02 -58.95
C GLN A 73 -2.07 -96.59 -59.50
N GLU A 74 -2.21 -96.37 -60.80
CA GLU A 74 -2.24 -95.01 -61.37
C GLU A 74 -3.52 -94.23 -61.00
N ARG A 75 -4.66 -94.91 -60.83
CA ARG A 75 -5.88 -94.29 -60.28
C ARG A 75 -5.71 -93.91 -58.82
N ASP A 76 -5.11 -94.75 -57.99
CA ASP A 76 -4.85 -94.48 -56.57
C ASP A 76 -3.85 -93.31 -56.41
N LYS A 77 -2.81 -93.25 -57.25
CA LYS A 77 -1.92 -92.07 -57.37
C LYS A 77 -2.68 -90.82 -57.79
N THR A 78 -3.56 -90.93 -58.78
CA THR A 78 -4.37 -89.78 -59.26
C THR A 78 -5.31 -89.27 -58.17
N VAL A 79 -6.00 -90.16 -57.44
CA VAL A 79 -6.90 -89.81 -56.34
C VAL A 79 -6.13 -89.20 -55.17
N THR A 80 -4.98 -89.75 -54.79
CA THR A 80 -4.15 -89.17 -53.71
C THR A 80 -3.57 -87.80 -54.09
N LEU A 81 -3.17 -87.59 -55.35
CA LEU A 81 -2.78 -86.28 -55.87
C LEU A 81 -3.96 -85.28 -55.91
N GLN A 82 -5.17 -85.71 -56.28
CA GLN A 82 -6.37 -84.86 -56.24
C GLN A 82 -6.73 -84.46 -54.80
N ILE A 83 -6.66 -85.39 -53.83
CA ILE A 83 -6.87 -85.10 -52.40
C ILE A 83 -5.80 -84.13 -51.88
N HIS A 84 -4.54 -84.30 -52.28
CA HIS A 84 -3.46 -83.38 -51.92
C HIS A 84 -3.69 -81.98 -52.52
N ASN A 85 -4.09 -81.90 -53.79
CA ASN A 85 -4.38 -80.62 -54.46
C ASN A 85 -5.56 -79.89 -53.80
N GLY A 86 -6.65 -80.60 -53.49
CA GLY A 86 -7.79 -80.05 -52.77
C GLY A 86 -7.46 -79.55 -51.37
N LYS A 87 -6.58 -80.24 -50.63
CA LYS A 87 -6.04 -79.72 -49.35
C LYS A 87 -5.24 -78.45 -49.55
N LEU A 88 -4.31 -78.44 -50.51
CA LEU A 88 -3.48 -77.28 -50.82
C LEU A 88 -4.32 -76.07 -51.27
N GLN A 89 -5.42 -76.30 -52.00
CA GLN A 89 -6.38 -75.28 -52.40
C GLN A 89 -7.20 -74.77 -51.21
N GLN A 90 -7.54 -75.62 -50.23
CA GLN A 90 -8.19 -75.20 -48.99
C GLN A 90 -7.25 -74.37 -48.10
N GLU A 91 -5.97 -74.74 -48.02
CA GLU A 91 -4.93 -73.98 -47.31
C GLU A 91 -4.65 -72.64 -47.98
N ALA A 92 -4.52 -72.62 -49.31
CA ALA A 92 -4.40 -71.38 -50.08
C ALA A 92 -5.62 -70.46 -49.88
N SER A 93 -6.84 -71.01 -49.88
CA SER A 93 -8.06 -70.23 -49.61
C SER A 93 -8.07 -69.60 -48.21
N ARG A 94 -7.60 -70.33 -47.18
CA ARG A 94 -7.47 -69.81 -45.81
C ARG A 94 -6.37 -68.75 -45.69
N LEU A 95 -5.26 -68.93 -46.39
CA LEU A 95 -4.18 -67.93 -46.43
C LEU A 95 -4.63 -66.66 -47.17
N VAL A 96 -5.43 -66.78 -48.23
CA VAL A 96 -6.03 -65.63 -48.91
C VAL A 96 -7.03 -64.91 -48.00
N SER A 97 -7.95 -65.62 -47.32
CA SER A 97 -8.90 -64.96 -46.41
C SER A 97 -8.19 -64.26 -45.26
N GLY A 98 -7.21 -64.92 -44.63
CA GLY A 98 -6.38 -64.33 -43.57
C GLY A 98 -5.59 -63.10 -44.04
N ASN A 99 -5.07 -63.08 -45.28
CA ASN A 99 -4.44 -61.89 -45.84
C ASN A 99 -5.47 -60.76 -46.07
N THR A 100 -6.67 -61.06 -46.56
CA THR A 100 -7.71 -60.02 -46.72
C THR A 100 -8.19 -59.46 -45.38
N GLU A 101 -8.35 -60.30 -44.34
CA GLU A 101 -8.71 -59.88 -42.98
C GLU A 101 -7.61 -59.01 -42.33
N LEU A 102 -6.33 -59.37 -42.54
CA LEU A 102 -5.20 -58.56 -42.10
C LEU A 102 -5.11 -57.24 -42.86
N GLN A 103 -5.41 -57.23 -44.17
CA GLN A 103 -5.36 -56.02 -44.97
C GLN A 103 -6.48 -55.04 -44.61
N THR A 104 -7.73 -55.49 -44.46
CA THR A 104 -8.81 -54.62 -43.96
C THR A 104 -8.48 -54.04 -42.59
N ARG A 105 -7.80 -54.81 -41.72
CA ARG A 105 -7.38 -54.35 -40.40
C ARG A 105 -6.21 -53.36 -40.46
N ILE A 106 -5.38 -53.40 -41.50
CA ILE A 106 -4.37 -52.36 -41.76
C ILE A 106 -5.07 -51.08 -42.23
N ASP A 107 -6.00 -51.20 -43.18
CA ASP A 107 -6.78 -50.07 -43.70
C ASP A 107 -7.55 -49.33 -42.58
N ASP A 108 -8.21 -50.08 -41.67
CA ASP A 108 -8.88 -49.54 -40.47
C ASP A 108 -7.90 -48.76 -39.57
N LEU A 109 -6.72 -49.34 -39.28
CA LEU A 109 -5.69 -48.70 -38.44
C LEU A 109 -5.05 -47.48 -39.12
N GLU A 110 -4.95 -47.45 -40.45
CA GLU A 110 -4.50 -46.27 -41.19
C GLU A 110 -5.54 -45.12 -41.12
N VAL A 111 -6.84 -45.45 -41.14
CA VAL A 111 -7.93 -44.47 -40.92
C VAL A 111 -7.89 -43.93 -39.48
N GLU A 112 -7.78 -44.79 -38.45
CA GLU A 112 -7.63 -44.36 -37.06
C GLU A 112 -6.39 -43.47 -36.87
N ALA A 113 -5.24 -43.86 -37.42
CA ALA A 113 -4.02 -43.05 -37.37
C ALA A 113 -4.18 -41.72 -38.13
N GLY A 114 -4.95 -41.69 -39.21
CA GLY A 114 -5.34 -40.49 -39.94
C GLY A 114 -6.19 -39.54 -39.09
N GLU A 115 -7.21 -40.05 -38.40
CA GLU A 115 -8.05 -39.25 -37.50
C GLU A 115 -7.24 -38.72 -36.31
N LEU A 116 -6.42 -39.55 -35.66
CA LEU A 116 -5.58 -39.13 -34.54
C LEU A 116 -4.60 -38.01 -34.94
N ARG A 117 -3.98 -38.10 -36.14
CA ARG A 117 -3.14 -37.03 -36.70
C ARG A 117 -3.94 -35.76 -37.02
N SER A 118 -5.17 -35.91 -37.51
CA SER A 118 -6.09 -34.79 -37.79
C SER A 118 -6.50 -34.07 -36.50
N ARG A 119 -6.82 -34.84 -35.44
CA ARG A 119 -7.13 -34.31 -34.11
C ARG A 119 -5.91 -33.62 -33.50
N LEU A 120 -4.74 -34.25 -33.52
CA LEU A 120 -3.50 -33.65 -32.99
C LEU A 120 -3.25 -32.26 -33.60
N ARG A 121 -3.37 -32.10 -34.93
CA ARG A 121 -3.23 -30.80 -35.61
C ARG A 121 -4.26 -29.76 -35.19
N ARG A 122 -5.48 -30.16 -34.81
CA ARG A 122 -6.50 -29.25 -34.27
C ARG A 122 -6.13 -28.79 -32.87
N GLU A 123 -5.69 -29.71 -32.01
CA GLU A 123 -5.21 -29.39 -30.65
C GLU A 123 -3.95 -28.50 -30.71
N GLU A 124 -2.98 -28.79 -31.58
CA GLU A 124 -1.79 -27.96 -31.83
C GLU A 124 -2.16 -26.53 -32.27
N SER A 125 -3.13 -26.40 -33.19
CA SER A 125 -3.65 -25.10 -33.64
C SER A 125 -4.36 -24.35 -32.51
N TYR A 126 -5.17 -25.04 -31.70
CA TYR A 126 -5.85 -24.47 -30.55
C TYR A 126 -4.87 -24.04 -29.45
N ILE A 127 -3.83 -24.83 -29.16
CA ILE A 127 -2.75 -24.48 -28.24
C ILE A 127 -1.97 -23.26 -28.74
N SER A 128 -1.72 -23.16 -30.05
CA SER A 128 -1.09 -21.99 -30.67
C SER A 128 -1.93 -20.72 -30.52
N GLN A 129 -3.24 -20.82 -30.79
CA GLN A 129 -4.20 -19.73 -30.57
C GLN A 129 -4.27 -19.32 -29.09
N LEU A 130 -4.41 -20.28 -28.17
CA LEU A 130 -4.47 -20.05 -26.73
C LEU A 130 -3.18 -19.38 -26.22
N LYS A 131 -1.99 -19.81 -26.69
CA LYS A 131 -0.72 -19.17 -26.37
C LYS A 131 -0.65 -17.72 -26.88
N SER A 132 -1.16 -17.45 -28.08
CA SER A 132 -1.24 -16.06 -28.60
C SER A 132 -2.19 -15.19 -27.78
N GLY A 133 -3.32 -15.75 -27.32
CA GLY A 133 -4.26 -15.07 -26.43
C GLY A 133 -3.69 -14.81 -25.03
N ILE A 134 -2.91 -15.74 -24.49
CA ILE A 134 -2.18 -15.56 -23.22
C ILE A 134 -1.16 -14.42 -23.36
N HIS A 135 -0.32 -14.43 -24.40
CA HIS A 135 0.65 -13.34 -24.60
C HIS A 135 0.00 -11.97 -24.82
N ALA A 136 -1.14 -11.90 -25.51
CA ALA A 136 -1.91 -10.66 -25.63
C ALA A 136 -2.51 -10.19 -24.28
N ALA A 137 -2.97 -11.12 -23.44
CA ALA A 137 -3.47 -10.82 -22.09
C ALA A 137 -2.35 -10.40 -21.13
N GLU A 138 -1.16 -11.02 -21.22
CA GLU A 138 0.05 -10.65 -20.48
C GLU A 138 0.48 -9.22 -20.83
N GLN A 139 0.55 -8.88 -22.13
CA GLN A 139 0.84 -7.52 -22.61
C GLN A 139 -0.18 -6.50 -22.10
N ALA A 140 -1.48 -6.77 -22.28
CA ALA A 140 -2.56 -5.90 -21.80
C ALA A 140 -2.65 -5.83 -20.25
N SER A 141 -1.99 -6.73 -19.52
CA SER A 141 -1.82 -6.64 -18.05
C SER A 141 -0.62 -5.75 -17.70
N ALA A 142 0.52 -5.92 -18.37
CA ALA A 142 1.71 -5.09 -18.16
C ALA A 142 1.47 -3.61 -18.51
N GLU A 143 0.71 -3.32 -19.57
CA GLU A 143 0.27 -1.96 -19.90
C GLU A 143 -0.56 -1.33 -18.77
N LYS A 144 -1.54 -2.07 -18.23
CA LYS A 144 -2.37 -1.61 -17.10
C LYS A 144 -1.56 -1.42 -15.82
N GLU A 145 -0.57 -2.27 -15.57
CA GLU A 145 0.30 -2.13 -14.40
C GLU A 145 1.20 -0.88 -14.51
N ALA A 146 1.73 -0.59 -15.72
CA ALA A 146 2.43 0.66 -15.99
C ALA A 146 1.53 1.90 -15.84
N ASP A 147 0.27 1.84 -16.29
CA ASP A 147 -0.73 2.89 -16.10
C ASP A 147 -1.08 3.09 -14.61
N ILE A 148 -1.26 2.01 -13.85
CA ILE A 148 -1.50 2.04 -12.40
C ILE A 148 -0.31 2.70 -11.68
N ASP A 149 0.92 2.38 -12.05
CA ASP A 149 2.11 3.04 -11.50
C ASP A 149 2.24 4.51 -11.94
N GLY A 150 1.83 4.83 -13.17
CA GLY A 150 1.70 6.21 -13.64
C GLY A 150 0.63 7.01 -12.88
N LEU A 151 -0.47 6.36 -12.47
CA LEU A 151 -1.50 6.95 -11.61
C LEU A 151 -1.02 7.09 -10.16
N ARG A 152 -0.35 6.08 -9.59
CA ARG A 152 0.28 6.14 -8.26
C ARG A 152 1.27 7.30 -8.16
N LYS A 153 2.17 7.45 -9.15
CA LYS A 153 3.16 8.55 -9.21
C LYS A 153 2.50 9.94 -9.31
N ARG A 154 1.36 10.04 -10.00
CA ARG A 154 0.54 11.27 -10.03
C ARG A 154 -0.14 11.53 -8.68
N MET A 155 -0.68 10.49 -8.04
CA MET A 155 -1.33 10.59 -6.73
C MET A 155 -0.35 11.00 -5.62
N THR A 156 0.85 10.40 -5.56
CA THR A 156 1.87 10.79 -4.57
C THR A 156 2.38 12.21 -4.80
N LYS A 157 2.52 12.65 -6.07
CA LYS A 157 2.83 14.05 -6.36
C LYS A 157 1.71 14.98 -5.88
N MET A 158 0.45 14.71 -6.22
CA MET A 158 -0.68 15.55 -5.77
C MET A 158 -0.83 15.58 -4.25
N ALA A 159 -0.49 14.49 -3.54
CA ALA A 159 -0.45 14.47 -2.08
C ALA A 159 0.64 15.41 -1.54
N ALA A 160 1.86 15.35 -2.07
CA ALA A 160 2.95 16.25 -1.70
C ALA A 160 2.64 17.72 -2.05
N ASP A 161 2.07 17.99 -3.23
CA ASP A 161 1.61 19.32 -3.63
C ASP A 161 0.53 19.84 -2.67
N ALA A 162 -0.39 18.99 -2.22
CA ALA A 162 -1.43 19.34 -1.23
C ALA A 162 -0.87 19.55 0.19
N ASP A 163 0.13 18.79 0.62
CA ASP A 163 0.79 18.99 1.92
C ASP A 163 1.65 20.25 1.94
N ASN A 164 2.32 20.59 0.83
CA ASN A 164 2.96 21.90 0.66
C ASN A 164 1.95 23.05 0.78
N LEU A 165 0.78 22.93 0.14
CA LEU A 165 -0.29 23.94 0.24
C LEU A 165 -0.88 24.07 1.66
N LYS A 166 -0.89 22.99 2.47
CA LYS A 166 -1.26 23.08 3.89
C LYS A 166 -0.20 23.83 4.71
N ILE A 167 1.08 23.60 4.43
CA ILE A 167 2.19 24.33 5.07
C ILE A 167 2.11 25.81 4.71
N ASP A 168 1.95 26.14 3.43
CA ASP A 168 1.75 27.51 2.97
C ASP A 168 0.55 28.16 3.67
N LEU A 169 -0.61 27.48 3.73
CA LEU A 169 -1.79 27.98 4.42
C LEU A 169 -1.52 28.25 5.91
N ALA A 170 -0.89 27.32 6.63
CA ALA A 170 -0.53 27.50 8.04
C ALA A 170 0.46 28.66 8.25
N THR A 171 1.44 28.84 7.36
CA THR A 171 2.33 30.03 7.44
C THR A 171 1.53 31.32 7.26
N ARG A 172 0.60 31.39 6.29
CA ARG A 172 -0.29 32.55 6.11
C ARG A 172 -1.22 32.78 7.31
N GLU A 173 -1.69 31.74 7.98
CA GLU A 173 -2.44 31.88 9.23
C GLU A 173 -1.57 32.52 10.33
N THR A 174 -0.33 32.05 10.53
CA THR A 174 0.59 32.67 11.51
C THR A 174 1.00 34.11 11.15
N GLU A 175 1.16 34.44 9.86
CA GLU A 175 1.34 35.82 9.40
C GLU A 175 0.12 36.68 9.73
N ILE A 176 -1.09 36.17 9.47
CA ILE A 176 -2.35 36.85 9.77
C ILE A 176 -2.51 37.06 11.29
N GLU A 177 -2.11 36.12 12.13
CA GLU A 177 -2.11 36.28 13.59
C GLU A 177 -1.08 37.29 14.07
N SER A 178 0.14 37.26 13.55
CA SER A 178 1.17 38.28 13.81
C SER A 178 0.68 39.69 13.42
N LEU A 179 0.04 39.81 12.24
CA LEU A 179 -0.55 41.07 11.78
C LEU A 179 -1.75 41.51 12.64
N LYS A 180 -2.61 40.59 13.10
CA LYS A 180 -3.70 40.89 14.06
C LYS A 180 -3.14 41.41 15.38
N LEU A 181 -2.12 40.75 15.95
CA LEU A 181 -1.44 41.17 17.18
C LEU A 181 -0.81 42.56 17.02
N ARG A 182 -0.08 42.81 15.92
CA ARG A 182 0.49 44.14 15.65
C ARG A 182 -0.58 45.20 15.41
N ASN A 183 -1.70 44.87 14.79
CA ASN A 183 -2.81 45.80 14.58
C ASN A 183 -3.51 46.16 15.90
N ASN A 184 -3.67 45.20 16.83
CA ASN A 184 -4.19 45.47 18.16
C ASN A 184 -3.21 46.33 18.98
N ALA A 185 -1.93 45.98 19.03
CA ALA A 185 -0.92 46.82 19.70
C ALA A 185 -0.89 48.27 19.18
N LEU A 186 -1.04 48.47 17.86
CA LEU A 186 -1.17 49.81 17.25
C LEU A 186 -2.50 50.51 17.57
N ARG A 187 -3.59 49.78 17.82
CA ARG A 187 -4.87 50.35 18.29
C ARG A 187 -4.78 50.78 19.75
N ASP A 188 -4.09 50.01 20.57
CA ASP A 188 -3.88 50.27 21.99
C ASP A 188 -2.93 51.47 22.16
N GLU A 189 -1.81 51.50 21.43
CA GLU A 189 -0.88 52.64 21.33
C GLU A 189 -1.59 53.92 20.82
N ARG A 190 -2.47 53.81 19.82
CA ARG A 190 -3.31 54.92 19.37
C ARG A 190 -4.26 55.40 20.48
N GLU A 191 -4.79 54.51 21.31
CA GLU A 191 -5.75 54.88 22.35
C GLU A 191 -5.07 55.44 23.60
N THR A 192 -3.89 54.96 24.00
CA THR A 192 -3.07 55.63 25.03
C THR A 192 -2.63 57.01 24.57
N LEU A 193 -2.14 57.17 23.34
CA LEU A 193 -1.79 58.49 22.77
C LEU A 193 -3.00 59.45 22.71
N ARG A 194 -4.22 58.94 22.51
CA ARG A 194 -5.45 59.75 22.60
C ARG A 194 -5.79 60.15 24.04
N GLN A 195 -5.61 59.24 25.01
CA GLN A 195 -5.82 59.53 26.42
C GLN A 195 -4.78 60.53 26.94
N ASP A 196 -3.51 60.39 26.55
CA ASP A 196 -2.44 61.32 26.86
C ASP A 196 -2.66 62.70 26.22
N LEU A 197 -3.07 62.76 24.96
CA LEU A 197 -3.42 64.01 24.28
C LEU A 197 -4.66 64.68 24.92
N SER A 198 -5.66 63.89 25.32
CA SER A 198 -6.82 64.39 26.08
C SER A 198 -6.39 64.97 27.43
N ALA A 199 -5.60 64.22 28.21
CA ALA A 199 -5.08 64.67 29.50
C ALA A 199 -4.13 65.88 29.37
N ALA A 200 -3.34 65.96 28.31
CA ALA A 200 -2.52 67.13 28.00
C ALA A 200 -3.39 68.35 27.63
N SER A 201 -4.46 68.16 26.86
CA SER A 201 -5.41 69.23 26.53
C SER A 201 -6.18 69.74 27.77
N LEU A 202 -6.52 68.85 28.70
CA LEU A 202 -7.13 69.22 29.99
C LEU A 202 -6.15 70.04 30.83
N ARG A 203 -4.91 69.56 31.02
CA ARG A 203 -3.85 70.30 31.73
C ARG A 203 -3.55 71.65 31.08
N ALA A 204 -3.60 71.74 29.75
CA ALA A 204 -3.45 72.99 29.03
C ALA A 204 -4.62 73.97 29.29
N ALA A 205 -5.85 73.48 29.29
CA ALA A 205 -7.04 74.27 29.64
C ALA A 205 -7.02 74.73 31.10
N ASP A 206 -6.61 73.88 32.03
CA ASP A 206 -6.41 74.23 33.44
C ASP A 206 -5.31 75.28 33.62
N ALA A 207 -4.17 75.12 32.92
CA ALA A 207 -3.08 76.10 32.93
C ALA A 207 -3.49 77.45 32.30
N GLU A 208 -4.25 77.42 31.20
CA GLU A 208 -4.88 78.62 30.63
C GLU A 208 -5.86 79.28 31.62
N GLN A 209 -6.68 78.51 32.32
CA GLN A 209 -7.61 79.02 33.32
C GLN A 209 -6.85 79.64 34.50
N SER A 210 -5.79 79.00 34.99
CA SER A 210 -4.91 79.55 36.02
C SER A 210 -4.22 80.84 35.54
N LEU A 211 -3.71 80.87 34.31
CA LEU A 211 -3.11 82.07 33.71
C LEU A 211 -4.13 83.20 33.54
N ARG A 212 -5.38 82.90 33.18
CA ARG A 212 -6.48 83.88 33.15
C ARG A 212 -6.78 84.41 34.56
N GLN A 213 -6.79 83.55 35.59
CA GLN A 213 -6.97 83.98 36.98
C GLN A 213 -5.80 84.84 37.49
N GLU A 214 -4.55 84.51 37.19
CA GLU A 214 -3.39 85.35 37.54
C GLU A 214 -3.39 86.66 36.75
N ASN A 215 -3.75 86.65 35.46
CA ASN A 215 -3.92 87.88 34.68
C ASN A 215 -5.05 88.77 35.24
N ASP A 216 -6.15 88.20 35.73
CA ASP A 216 -7.23 88.98 36.37
C ASP A 216 -6.86 89.41 37.79
N LYS A 217 -6.01 88.69 38.51
CA LYS A 217 -5.37 89.17 39.76
C LYS A 217 -4.43 90.34 39.46
N ASN A 218 -3.58 90.23 38.43
CA ASN A 218 -2.69 91.29 37.98
C ASN A 218 -3.49 92.54 37.58
N LYS A 219 -4.53 92.44 36.75
CA LYS A 219 -5.44 93.57 36.45
C LYS A 219 -6.07 94.19 37.70
N ARG A 220 -6.41 93.39 38.72
CA ARG A 220 -6.93 93.90 40.00
C ARG A 220 -5.84 94.56 40.86
N LEU A 221 -4.58 94.15 40.74
CA LEU A 221 -3.43 94.76 41.40
C LEU A 221 -2.99 96.04 40.68
N GLU A 222 -2.98 96.05 39.35
CA GLU A 222 -2.84 97.23 38.48
C GLU A 222 -3.93 98.26 38.84
N GLN A 223 -5.21 97.88 38.82
CA GLN A 223 -6.30 98.78 39.24
C GLN A 223 -6.23 99.23 40.71
N ARG A 224 -5.51 98.52 41.58
CA ARG A 224 -5.24 98.98 42.95
C ARG A 224 -4.07 99.97 42.97
N LEU A 225 -3.01 99.67 42.23
CA LEU A 225 -1.85 100.54 42.04
C LEU A 225 -2.28 101.86 41.40
N ASP A 226 -3.10 101.84 40.36
CA ASP A 226 -3.70 103.02 39.72
C ASP A 226 -4.53 103.86 40.71
N ARG A 227 -5.30 103.20 41.60
CA ARG A 227 -6.07 103.88 42.67
C ARG A 227 -5.17 104.42 43.77
N GLU A 228 -4.06 103.75 44.08
CA GLU A 228 -3.07 104.22 45.05
C GLU A 228 -2.23 105.38 44.48
N ILE A 229 -1.91 105.35 43.19
CA ILE A 229 -1.27 106.45 42.42
C ILE A 229 -2.24 107.64 42.30
N ALA A 230 -3.51 107.41 41.97
CA ALA A 230 -4.53 108.46 41.99
C ALA A 230 -4.71 109.03 43.40
N SER A 231 -4.74 108.17 44.43
CA SER A 231 -4.84 108.60 45.82
C SER A 231 -3.56 109.29 46.33
N SER A 232 -2.37 108.95 45.82
CA SER A 232 -1.14 109.66 46.13
C SER A 232 -1.09 110.99 45.39
N ALA A 233 -1.54 111.09 44.14
CA ALA A 233 -1.72 112.34 43.41
C ALA A 233 -2.78 113.25 44.06
N ASP A 234 -3.88 112.70 44.59
CA ASP A 234 -4.85 113.45 45.40
C ASP A 234 -4.25 113.93 46.73
N LYS A 235 -3.43 113.10 47.40
CA LYS A 235 -2.69 113.51 48.60
C LYS A 235 -1.63 114.56 48.28
N GLU A 236 -0.92 114.45 47.17
CA GLU A 236 0.11 115.38 46.70
C GLU A 236 -0.51 116.71 46.25
N THR A 237 -1.64 116.70 45.54
CA THR A 237 -2.38 117.93 45.20
C THR A 237 -3.06 118.53 46.43
N ALA A 238 -3.51 117.73 47.40
CA ALA A 238 -3.95 118.23 48.71
C ALA A 238 -2.78 118.81 49.53
N ILE A 239 -1.58 118.24 49.44
CA ILE A 239 -0.35 118.79 50.01
C ILE A 239 0.06 120.07 49.26
N ALA A 240 -0.04 120.13 47.94
CA ALA A 240 0.23 121.31 47.13
C ALA A 240 -0.76 122.46 47.45
N ARG A 241 -2.05 122.14 47.62
CA ARG A 241 -3.05 123.09 48.12
C ARG A 241 -2.71 123.53 49.54
N ARG A 242 -2.38 122.61 50.47
CA ARG A 242 -1.97 122.95 51.83
C ARG A 242 -0.67 123.75 51.89
N THR A 243 0.31 123.52 51.01
CA THR A 243 1.54 124.31 50.96
C THR A 243 1.33 125.66 50.28
N GLN A 244 0.43 125.76 49.30
CA GLN A 244 -0.04 127.03 48.74
C GLN A 244 -0.85 127.83 49.77
N ASP A 245 -1.67 127.18 50.59
CA ASP A 245 -2.42 127.83 51.68
C ASP A 245 -1.52 128.15 52.87
N ILE A 246 -0.48 127.36 53.15
CA ILE A 246 0.61 127.75 54.06
C ILE A 246 1.42 128.92 53.47
N ALA A 247 1.61 129.01 52.15
CA ALA A 247 2.24 130.16 51.52
C ALA A 247 1.35 131.42 51.64
N ARG A 248 0.04 131.32 51.36
CA ARG A 248 -0.95 132.38 51.58
C ARG A 248 -1.10 132.75 53.05
N LEU A 249 -0.98 131.80 53.97
CA LEU A 249 -0.98 132.07 55.41
C LEU A 249 0.34 132.66 55.90
N LYS A 250 1.49 132.34 55.27
CA LYS A 250 2.75 133.07 55.47
C LYS A 250 2.71 134.47 54.89
N GLU A 251 2.07 134.67 53.73
CA GLU A 251 1.87 135.96 53.09
C GLU A 251 0.89 136.84 53.87
N ARG A 252 -0.22 136.27 54.36
CA ARG A 252 -1.12 136.91 55.32
C ARG A 252 -0.48 137.12 56.69
N LEU A 253 0.42 136.24 57.13
CA LEU A 253 1.23 136.47 58.33
C LEU A 253 2.24 137.59 58.09
N GLU A 254 2.84 137.70 56.91
CA GLU A 254 3.70 138.83 56.54
C GLU A 254 2.92 140.14 56.41
N ALA A 255 1.70 140.11 55.86
CA ALA A 255 0.80 141.25 55.84
C ALA A 255 0.43 141.65 57.28
N ALA A 256 -0.03 140.71 58.11
CA ALA A 256 -0.33 140.93 59.52
C ALA A 256 0.94 141.26 60.36
N VAL A 257 2.15 140.95 59.90
CA VAL A 257 3.43 141.36 60.50
C VAL A 257 3.92 142.71 59.95
N LYS A 258 3.44 143.16 58.78
CA LYS A 258 3.58 144.55 58.31
C LYS A 258 2.59 145.44 59.05
N GLU A 259 1.30 145.09 59.07
CA GLU A 259 0.27 145.74 59.88
C GLU A 259 0.61 145.72 61.38
N SER A 260 1.09 144.61 61.95
CA SER A 260 1.53 144.61 63.35
C SER A 260 2.93 145.21 63.57
N ARG A 261 3.76 145.45 62.55
CA ARG A 261 4.94 146.33 62.66
C ARG A 261 4.56 147.82 62.64
N GLU A 262 3.51 148.17 61.93
CA GLU A 262 2.95 149.52 61.89
C GLU A 262 2.16 149.80 63.19
N ALA A 263 1.30 148.88 63.62
CA ALA A 263 0.62 148.95 64.91
C ALA A 263 1.58 148.83 66.10
N SER A 264 2.61 147.97 66.08
CA SER A 264 3.65 147.95 67.14
C SER A 264 4.69 149.07 67.03
N LYS A 265 4.60 149.96 66.04
CA LYS A 265 5.26 151.27 66.09
C LYS A 265 4.52 152.23 67.04
N VAL A 266 3.19 152.05 67.19
CA VAL A 266 2.35 152.79 68.14
C VAL A 266 2.25 152.06 69.49
N LEU A 267 2.24 150.72 69.48
CA LEU A 267 2.16 149.84 70.66
C LEU A 267 3.52 149.28 71.11
N ARG A 268 4.60 150.04 70.89
CA ARG A 268 5.89 149.86 71.60
C ARG A 268 6.06 150.79 72.81
N ALA A 269 4.97 151.43 73.25
CA ALA A 269 4.89 152.16 74.51
C ALA A 269 4.69 151.28 75.76
N ALA A 270 4.34 149.99 75.59
CA ALA A 270 4.17 149.02 76.68
C ALA A 270 4.51 147.59 76.19
N GLY A 271 5.72 147.10 76.47
CA GLY A 271 6.22 145.82 75.94
C GLY A 271 6.15 144.63 76.91
N ILE A 272 6.16 143.40 76.36
CA ILE A 272 6.46 142.09 76.99
C ILE A 272 6.63 141.00 75.87
N THR A 273 7.09 139.78 76.17
CA THR A 273 7.61 138.78 75.20
C THR A 273 6.88 137.39 75.19
N PRO A 274 7.00 136.50 74.16
CA PRO A 274 6.13 135.31 73.98
C PRO A 274 6.78 133.90 73.70
N PRO A 275 6.11 132.75 74.06
CA PRO A 275 6.49 131.36 73.70
C PRO A 275 5.46 130.59 72.80
N LYS A 276 5.65 129.44 72.09
CA LYS A 276 6.80 128.57 71.68
C LYS A 276 6.87 127.10 72.24
N LYS A 277 6.02 126.13 71.79
CA LYS A 277 6.12 124.60 71.91
C LYS A 277 4.80 123.89 71.41
N SER A 278 4.62 122.57 71.12
CA SER A 278 5.50 121.42 70.68
C SER A 278 4.79 120.03 70.44
N THR A 279 5.19 119.28 69.38
CA THR A 279 5.43 117.78 69.24
C THR A 279 4.49 116.62 69.73
N LYS A 280 4.34 115.49 68.96
CA LYS A 280 4.67 114.04 69.31
C LYS A 280 4.14 112.88 68.37
N THR A 281 4.62 111.61 68.55
CA THR A 281 4.45 110.28 67.83
C THR A 281 4.80 109.06 68.77
N PRO A 282 4.95 107.71 68.43
CA PRO A 282 4.72 106.78 67.26
C PRO A 282 3.77 105.54 67.60
N LYS A 283 3.89 104.18 67.38
CA LYS A 283 4.86 103.14 66.84
C LYS A 283 4.29 101.65 66.72
N LEU A 284 4.93 100.71 65.95
CA LEU A 284 4.93 99.18 65.99
C LEU A 284 3.66 98.34 65.54
N SER A 285 3.58 96.98 65.35
CA SER A 285 4.41 95.73 65.57
C SER A 285 4.02 94.47 64.66
N ALA A 286 4.56 93.23 64.86
CA ALA A 286 4.35 91.95 64.05
C ALA A 286 4.23 90.61 64.92
N ILE A 287 4.35 89.29 64.56
CA ILE A 287 5.21 88.51 63.58
C ILE A 287 4.77 87.09 63.00
N PRO A 288 4.55 85.94 63.74
CA PRO A 288 5.18 84.59 63.39
C PRO A 288 4.35 83.36 62.84
N ILE A 289 4.99 82.17 62.63
CA ILE A 289 4.62 80.93 61.81
C ILE A 289 5.25 79.60 62.41
N ILE A 290 4.94 78.31 61.97
CA ILE A 290 5.89 77.12 61.67
C ILE A 290 5.36 75.61 61.67
N LYS A 291 5.79 74.76 60.66
CA LYS A 291 6.04 73.24 60.50
C LYS A 291 5.02 72.12 60.95
N ASP A 292 5.08 70.77 60.66
CA ASP A 292 5.85 69.76 59.80
C ASP A 292 4.91 68.52 59.40
N THR A 293 5.16 67.21 59.13
CA THR A 293 6.24 66.14 59.28
C THR A 293 5.96 64.84 58.40
N ALA A 294 6.80 63.76 58.39
CA ALA A 294 6.66 62.42 57.69
C ALA A 294 7.41 61.24 58.46
N ASP A 295 7.63 59.94 58.10
CA ASP A 295 7.49 59.00 56.92
C ASP A 295 7.60 57.46 57.33
N GLY A 296 7.69 56.40 56.45
CA GLY A 296 7.97 54.97 56.86
C GLY A 296 7.91 53.75 55.84
N GLN A 297 8.62 52.62 56.11
CA GLN A 297 8.74 51.34 55.30
C GLN A 297 9.06 50.06 56.17
N THR A 298 8.97 48.79 55.64
CA THR A 298 10.01 47.67 55.66
C THR A 298 9.56 46.17 55.49
N ASN A 299 10.27 45.42 54.61
CA ASN A 299 10.88 44.04 54.71
C ASN A 299 10.08 42.70 54.97
N ALA A 300 10.79 41.55 54.89
CA ALA A 300 10.27 40.18 54.58
C ALA A 300 10.95 38.99 55.32
N ALA A 301 10.43 37.75 55.16
CA ALA A 301 10.97 36.47 55.70
C ALA A 301 10.48 35.20 54.92
N ALA A 302 11.05 34.02 55.21
CA ALA A 302 10.72 32.67 54.70
C ALA A 302 11.27 31.59 55.70
N PRO A 303 11.06 30.24 55.56
CA PRO A 303 10.32 29.48 54.54
C PRO A 303 9.36 28.38 55.08
N GLU A 304 8.42 27.92 54.25
CA GLU A 304 7.81 26.57 54.30
C GLU A 304 7.58 26.09 52.87
N ARG A 305 7.84 24.80 52.56
CA ARG A 305 7.49 24.22 51.25
C ARG A 305 6.03 23.80 51.25
N THR A 306 5.19 24.55 50.55
CA THR A 306 3.79 24.19 50.32
C THR A 306 3.65 23.31 49.06
N VAL A 307 2.45 22.81 48.79
CA VAL A 307 2.21 21.95 47.61
C VAL A 307 2.46 22.72 46.30
N GLU A 308 2.33 24.04 46.31
CA GLU A 308 2.71 24.90 45.18
C GLU A 308 4.22 24.82 44.84
N ASP A 309 5.11 24.70 45.83
CA ASP A 309 6.56 24.58 45.61
C ASP A 309 6.94 23.25 44.93
N ASP A 310 6.32 22.15 45.35
CA ASP A 310 6.55 20.83 44.74
C ASP A 310 5.97 20.78 43.31
N ILE A 311 4.82 21.41 43.05
CA ILE A 311 4.26 21.59 41.70
C ILE A 311 5.18 22.49 40.85
N ALA A 312 5.74 23.56 41.41
CA ALA A 312 6.69 24.44 40.71
C ALA A 312 7.97 23.68 40.34
N HIS A 313 8.57 22.94 41.29
CA HIS A 313 9.75 22.13 41.04
C HIS A 313 9.47 21.06 39.97
N MET A 314 8.40 20.28 40.11
CA MET A 314 8.07 19.22 39.14
C MET A 314 7.74 19.77 37.74
N THR A 315 7.09 20.94 37.62
CA THR A 315 6.84 21.56 36.30
C THR A 315 8.13 22.07 35.64
N GLU A 316 9.06 22.65 36.40
CA GLU A 316 10.38 23.03 35.89
C GLU A 316 11.23 21.80 35.52
N GLU A 317 11.21 20.76 36.36
CA GLU A 317 11.95 19.51 36.15
C GLU A 317 11.45 18.74 34.91
N VAL A 318 10.12 18.70 34.68
CA VAL A 318 9.51 18.18 33.45
C VAL A 318 9.90 19.03 32.24
N ARG A 319 9.88 20.36 32.35
CA ARG A 319 10.23 21.27 31.24
C ARG A 319 11.70 21.10 30.83
N ASN A 320 12.59 20.99 31.81
CA ASN A 320 14.02 20.76 31.59
C ASN A 320 14.30 19.36 31.01
N ARG A 321 13.59 18.32 31.46
CA ARG A 321 13.67 16.97 30.84
C ARG A 321 13.11 16.94 29.43
N ALA A 322 11.99 17.61 29.14
CA ALA A 322 11.41 17.68 27.79
C ALA A 322 12.35 18.38 26.79
N ALA A 323 13.02 19.46 27.23
CA ALA A 323 14.05 20.13 26.44
C ALA A 323 15.28 19.23 26.19
N ALA A 324 15.79 18.56 27.23
CA ALA A 324 16.90 17.61 27.10
C ALA A 324 16.55 16.40 26.20
N LEU A 325 15.29 15.94 26.24
CA LEU A 325 14.80 14.84 25.43
C LEU A 325 14.70 15.22 23.95
N SER A 326 14.19 16.41 23.60
CA SER A 326 14.13 16.83 22.19
C SER A 326 15.53 16.90 21.58
N ASP A 327 16.51 17.34 22.37
CA ASP A 327 17.92 17.43 22.00
C ASP A 327 18.59 16.04 21.91
N ARG A 328 18.10 15.02 22.64
CA ARG A 328 18.50 13.60 22.52
C ARG A 328 17.86 12.89 21.32
N LEU A 329 16.58 13.12 21.05
CA LEU A 329 15.87 12.60 19.87
C LEU A 329 16.60 12.99 18.57
N LEU A 330 17.06 14.24 18.47
CA LEU A 330 17.81 14.75 17.31
C LEU A 330 19.21 14.14 17.15
N LYS A 331 19.74 13.45 18.16
CA LYS A 331 21.12 12.92 18.21
C LYS A 331 21.18 11.39 18.20
N ALA A 332 20.06 10.69 18.43
CA ALA A 332 20.00 9.24 18.44
C ALA A 332 20.15 8.60 17.05
N ARG A 333 20.99 7.56 16.94
CA ARG A 333 21.22 6.77 15.71
C ARG A 333 21.43 5.26 15.97
N SER A 334 20.96 4.75 17.10
CA SER A 334 21.22 3.38 17.55
C SER A 334 20.05 2.84 18.40
N PRO A 335 19.66 1.56 18.28
CA PRO A 335 18.54 0.98 19.04
C PRO A 335 18.77 1.02 20.56
N ALA A 336 20.02 1.03 21.03
CA ALA A 336 20.32 1.22 22.46
C ALA A 336 19.95 2.62 22.97
N HIS A 337 19.92 3.64 22.09
CA HIS A 337 19.45 4.98 22.43
C HIS A 337 17.92 5.04 22.41
N GLU A 338 17.25 4.28 21.52
CA GLU A 338 15.78 4.19 21.50
C GLU A 338 15.22 3.63 22.81
N GLU A 339 15.85 2.63 23.42
CA GLU A 339 15.37 2.09 24.70
C GLU A 339 15.50 3.14 25.82
N ALA A 340 16.64 3.81 25.93
CA ALA A 340 16.82 4.92 26.88
C ALA A 340 15.81 6.07 26.63
N ILE A 341 15.53 6.39 25.37
CA ILE A 341 14.48 7.36 24.99
C ILE A 341 13.09 6.87 25.43
N ARG A 342 12.75 5.58 25.28
CA ARG A 342 11.48 5.03 25.76
C ARG A 342 11.36 5.13 27.28
N GLU A 343 12.45 4.89 28.02
CA GLU A 343 12.48 5.10 29.47
C GLU A 343 12.34 6.57 29.87
N GLU A 344 13.03 7.50 29.19
CA GLU A 344 12.90 8.94 29.42
C GLU A 344 11.46 9.42 29.15
N ILE A 345 10.85 9.02 28.02
CA ILE A 345 9.43 9.28 27.70
C ILE A 345 8.52 8.74 28.82
N ALA A 346 8.76 7.52 29.31
CA ALA A 346 7.97 6.95 30.41
C ALA A 346 8.13 7.73 31.72
N THR A 347 9.32 8.25 32.04
CA THR A 347 9.49 9.13 33.22
C THR A 347 8.82 10.49 33.06
N ILE A 348 8.86 11.09 31.86
CA ILE A 348 8.20 12.38 31.58
C ILE A 348 6.68 12.20 31.62
N ALA A 349 6.15 11.12 31.05
CA ALA A 349 4.73 10.76 31.15
C ALA A 349 4.31 10.54 32.62
N ALA A 350 5.09 9.82 33.42
CA ALA A 350 4.80 9.62 34.84
C ALA A 350 4.79 10.94 35.64
N ASN A 351 5.79 11.80 35.43
CA ASN A 351 5.85 13.13 36.05
C ASN A 351 4.67 14.02 35.62
N MET A 352 4.27 13.98 34.34
CA MET A 352 3.10 14.72 33.84
C MET A 352 1.79 14.23 34.46
N VAL A 353 1.58 12.91 34.57
CA VAL A 353 0.37 12.33 35.18
C VAL A 353 0.32 12.66 36.68
N ALA A 354 1.46 12.59 37.38
CA ALA A 354 1.56 12.99 38.78
C ALA A 354 1.28 14.51 38.96
N LEU A 355 1.78 15.37 38.07
CA LEU A 355 1.48 16.80 38.06
C LEU A 355 -0.02 17.09 37.87
N THR A 356 -0.72 16.39 36.97
CA THR A 356 -2.18 16.52 36.85
C THR A 356 -2.89 16.05 38.11
N ALA A 357 -2.52 14.90 38.69
CA ALA A 357 -3.13 14.40 39.91
C ALA A 357 -2.92 15.34 41.12
N LEU A 358 -1.74 15.94 41.27
CA LEU A 358 -1.48 16.97 42.30
C LEU A 358 -2.28 18.25 42.06
N LYS A 359 -2.43 18.68 40.80
CA LYS A 359 -3.19 19.89 40.43
C LYS A 359 -4.71 19.72 40.52
N GLU A 360 -5.22 18.52 40.30
CA GLU A 360 -6.63 18.13 40.45
C GLU A 360 -6.98 17.69 41.89
N GLY A 361 -5.97 17.44 42.73
CA GLY A 361 -6.08 17.10 44.14
C GLY A 361 -6.78 15.77 44.41
N ASN A 362 -7.37 15.66 45.60
CA ASN A 362 -8.12 14.48 46.06
C ASN A 362 -9.39 14.16 45.23
N SER A 363 -9.77 15.04 44.30
CA SER A 363 -10.85 14.86 43.33
C SER A 363 -10.41 14.22 41.99
N SER A 364 -9.12 13.95 41.79
CA SER A 364 -8.60 13.42 40.53
C SER A 364 -9.01 11.94 40.28
N PRO A 365 -9.64 11.62 39.13
CA PRO A 365 -9.95 10.23 38.75
C PRO A 365 -8.71 9.35 38.62
N ILE A 366 -7.54 9.98 38.43
CA ILE A 366 -6.23 9.33 38.30
C ILE A 366 -5.88 8.52 39.56
N LEU A 367 -6.24 8.99 40.76
CA LEU A 367 -5.98 8.29 42.02
C LEU A 367 -6.79 7.00 42.16
N ASP A 368 -8.03 6.98 41.67
CA ASP A 368 -8.90 5.80 41.69
C ASP A 368 -8.41 4.75 40.68
N LEU A 369 -8.00 5.18 39.48
CA LEU A 369 -7.38 4.31 38.47
C LEU A 369 -6.07 3.67 38.97
N LEU A 370 -5.20 4.43 39.64
CA LEU A 370 -3.98 3.92 40.29
C LEU A 370 -4.27 2.95 41.44
N SER A 371 -5.46 3.03 42.04
CA SER A 371 -5.91 2.12 43.10
C SER A 371 -6.51 0.84 42.53
N GLY A 372 -7.24 0.94 41.41
CA GLY A 372 -7.76 -0.21 40.66
C GLY A 372 -6.66 -1.10 40.11
N ASP A 373 -5.64 -0.52 39.45
CA ASP A 373 -4.55 -1.26 38.78
C ASP A 373 -3.75 -2.14 39.77
N ARG A 374 -3.60 -1.68 41.02
CA ARG A 374 -2.98 -2.45 42.12
C ARG A 374 -3.77 -3.68 42.56
N ASN A 375 -5.09 -3.68 42.40
CA ASN A 375 -5.96 -4.83 42.71
C ASN A 375 -6.15 -5.76 41.50
N SER A 376 -6.09 -5.24 40.27
CA SER A 376 -6.09 -6.04 39.03
C SER A 376 -4.71 -6.59 38.66
N GLY A 377 -3.97 -7.10 39.66
CA GLY A 377 -2.65 -7.70 39.49
C GLY A 377 -2.70 -9.03 38.72
N ASP A 378 -2.77 -8.94 37.39
CA ASP A 378 -2.63 -10.11 36.52
C ASP A 378 -1.22 -10.70 36.65
N LYS A 379 -1.16 -12.01 36.91
CA LYS A 379 0.07 -12.70 37.36
C LYS A 379 1.05 -13.00 36.22
N ASN A 380 0.73 -12.57 34.99
CA ASN A 380 1.48 -12.86 33.78
C ASN A 380 2.65 -11.89 33.51
N SER A 381 2.78 -10.82 34.31
CA SER A 381 3.84 -9.80 34.15
C SER A 381 5.22 -10.22 34.69
N ALA A 382 5.36 -11.43 35.27
CA ALA A 382 6.59 -11.92 35.89
C ALA A 382 7.68 -12.40 34.91
N GLU A 383 7.35 -12.74 33.67
CA GLU A 383 8.31 -13.29 32.69
C GLU A 383 8.84 -12.28 31.65
N ALA A 384 8.34 -11.03 31.67
CA ALA A 384 8.85 -9.94 30.84
C ALA A 384 9.81 -9.05 31.65
N GLY A 385 11.12 -9.16 31.39
CA GLY A 385 12.17 -8.62 32.27
C GLY A 385 12.06 -7.13 32.66
N SER A 386 11.88 -6.88 33.96
CA SER A 386 12.27 -5.67 34.71
C SER A 386 11.74 -4.28 34.30
N ARG A 387 10.90 -4.15 33.27
CA ARG A 387 10.33 -2.83 32.90
C ARG A 387 9.22 -2.43 33.89
N THR A 388 9.55 -1.57 34.86
CA THR A 388 8.59 -0.99 35.82
C THR A 388 7.48 -0.21 35.12
N SER A 389 6.22 -0.47 35.51
CA SER A 389 5.05 0.07 34.83
C SER A 389 4.91 1.59 34.97
N LEU A 390 4.09 2.20 34.11
CA LEU A 390 3.79 3.63 34.23
C LEU A 390 3.03 3.94 35.54
N ALA A 391 2.11 3.06 35.96
CA ALA A 391 1.35 3.20 37.20
C ALA A 391 2.27 3.16 38.43
N ASP A 392 3.22 2.23 38.49
CA ASP A 392 4.22 2.15 39.58
C ASP A 392 5.08 3.42 39.65
N ARG A 393 5.51 3.94 38.48
CA ARG A 393 6.31 5.17 38.40
C ARG A 393 5.53 6.39 38.90
N VAL A 394 4.25 6.54 38.54
CA VAL A 394 3.38 7.62 39.06
C VAL A 394 3.15 7.46 40.57
N ALA A 395 2.84 6.24 41.02
CA ALA A 395 2.55 5.96 42.43
C ALA A 395 3.78 6.02 43.37
N ALA A 396 4.99 6.15 42.82
CA ALA A 396 6.22 6.45 43.56
C ALA A 396 6.52 7.96 43.66
N LEU A 397 5.92 8.79 42.80
CA LEU A 397 6.08 10.25 42.76
C LEU A 397 5.03 10.99 43.60
N LEU A 398 3.83 10.40 43.74
CA LEU A 398 2.76 10.98 44.55
C LEU A 398 3.02 10.79 46.07
N PRO A 399 2.67 11.77 46.92
CA PRO A 399 2.78 11.63 48.36
C PRO A 399 1.89 10.48 48.85
N LYS A 400 2.43 9.63 49.71
CA LYS A 400 1.69 8.50 50.30
C LYS A 400 0.67 9.04 51.31
N HIS A 401 -0.59 9.15 50.87
CA HIS A 401 -1.71 9.23 51.80
C HIS A 401 -1.78 7.93 52.65
N PRO A 402 -2.14 8.05 53.95
CA PRO A 402 -2.32 6.92 54.85
C PRO A 402 -3.65 6.17 54.62
#